data_AF-A0AA43KVG9-F1
#
_entry.id   AF-A0AA43KVG9-F1
#
_cell.length_a   1.000
_cell.length_b   1.000
_cell.length_c   1.000
_cell.angle_alpha   90.00
_cell.angle_beta   90.00
_cell.angle_gamma   90.00
#
_symmetry.space_group_name_H-M   'P 1'
#
loop_
_entity.id
_entity.type
_entity.pdbx_description
1 polymer ?
#
loop_
_entity_poly.entity_id
_entity_poly.type
_entity_poly.pdbx_seq_one_letter_code
_entity_poly.pdbx_strand_id
1 'polypeptide(L)'
;MAYNNRNKLLTVKTVQELVLAGQKRGATQKWVYENEVNPVYPMSYSTFNNYLSVNVRLEQEKTEKRLAEKKEAKQRAIERRKALLGCQLSIEFI
;
A
#
# COMPACT_ATOMS: atom_id res chain seq x y z
N MET A 1 -7.59 8.56 11.85
CA MET A 1 -6.93 7.38 11.24
C MET A 1 -6.64 7.69 9.78
N ALA A 2 -5.39 7.95 9.40
CA ALA A 2 -5.06 8.10 7.99
C ALA A 2 -5.14 6.71 7.36
N TYR A 3 -6.18 6.45 6.55
CA TYR A 3 -6.30 5.19 5.83
C TYR A 3 -5.10 5.09 4.89
N ASN A 4 -4.12 4.26 5.25
CA ASN A 4 -2.92 4.12 4.45
C ASN A 4 -3.34 3.54 3.10
N ASN A 5 -3.22 4.35 2.04
CA ASN A 5 -3.56 3.97 0.66
C ASN A 5 -3.01 2.57 0.30
N ARG A 6 -1.87 2.20 0.90
CA ARG A 6 -1.25 0.86 0.79
C ARG A 6 -2.18 -0.31 1.13
N ASN A 7 -2.90 -0.28 2.25
CA ASN A 7 -3.77 -1.41 2.64
C ASN A 7 -4.94 -1.56 1.67
N LYS A 8 -5.51 -0.43 1.23
CA LYS A 8 -6.55 -0.41 0.20
C LYS A 8 -6.04 -0.98 -1.11
N LEU A 9 -4.85 -0.56 -1.57
CA LEU A 9 -4.24 -1.07 -2.79
C LEU A 9 -3.91 -2.56 -2.74
N LEU A 10 -3.53 -3.09 -1.57
CA LEU A 10 -3.35 -4.53 -1.36
C LEU A 10 -4.68 -5.26 -1.53
N THR A 11 -5.75 -4.79 -0.89
CA THR A 11 -7.09 -5.38 -1.06
C THR A 11 -7.54 -5.34 -2.52
N VAL A 12 -7.37 -4.20 -3.21
CA VAL A 12 -7.69 -4.07 -4.63
C VAL A 12 -6.92 -5.10 -5.47
N LYS A 13 -5.62 -5.26 -5.22
CA LYS A 13 -4.79 -6.26 -5.90
C LYS A 13 -5.31 -7.68 -5.69
N THR A 14 -5.61 -8.05 -4.45
CA THR A 14 -6.12 -9.38 -4.12
C THR A 14 -7.46 -9.65 -4.81
N VAL A 15 -8.36 -8.67 -4.84
CA VAL A 15 -9.65 -8.78 -5.55
C VAL A 15 -9.44 -8.99 -7.05
N GLN A 16 -8.52 -8.24 -7.67
CA GLN A 16 -8.19 -8.41 -9.09
C GLN A 16 -7.60 -9.80 -9.38
N GLU A 17 -6.74 -10.32 -8.51
CA GLU A 17 -6.16 -11.66 -8.62
C GLU A 17 -7.23 -12.77 -8.52
N LEU A 18 -8.18 -12.64 -7.59
CA LEU A 18 -9.32 -13.56 -7.48
C LEU A 18 -10.15 -13.59 -8.76
N VAL A 19 -10.44 -12.42 -9.34
CA VAL A 19 -11.17 -12.33 -10.61
C VAL A 19 -10.42 -12.99 -11.75
N LEU A 20 -9.11 -12.74 -11.88
CA LEU A 20 -8.30 -13.39 -12.90
C LEU A 20 -8.24 -14.91 -12.72
N ALA A 21 -8.13 -15.39 -11.47
CA ALA A 21 -8.15 -16.82 -11.15
C ALA A 21 -9.52 -17.45 -11.45
N GLY A 22 -10.62 -16.77 -11.16
CA GLY A 22 -11.98 -17.21 -11.50
C GLY A 22 -12.23 -17.23 -13.00
N GLN A 23 -11.79 -16.21 -13.73
CA GLN A 23 -11.91 -16.16 -15.19
C GLN A 23 -11.13 -17.27 -15.88
N LYS A 24 -9.94 -17.61 -15.38
CA LYS A 24 -9.17 -18.77 -15.86
C LYS A 24 -9.91 -20.11 -15.68
N ARG A 25 -10.79 -20.20 -14.68
CA ARG A 25 -11.66 -21.35 -14.42
C ARG A 25 -12.96 -21.32 -15.24
N GLY A 26 -13.19 -20.28 -16.04
CA GLY A 26 -14.42 -20.08 -16.81
C GLY A 26 -15.57 -19.47 -16.01
N ALA A 27 -15.32 -19.00 -14.78
CA ALA A 27 -16.34 -18.34 -13.98
C ALA A 27 -16.60 -16.91 -14.45
N THR A 28 -17.85 -16.47 -14.36
CA THR A 28 -18.21 -15.09 -14.66
C THR A 28 -17.76 -14.15 -13.54
N GLN A 29 -17.50 -12.90 -13.89
CA GLN A 29 -17.06 -11.89 -12.94
C GLN A 29 -18.08 -11.67 -11.80
N LYS A 30 -19.38 -11.76 -12.12
CA LYS A 30 -20.47 -11.72 -11.13
C LYS A 30 -20.42 -12.91 -10.17
N TRP A 31 -20.18 -14.11 -10.70
CA TRP A 31 -20.06 -15.31 -9.88
C TRP A 31 -18.87 -15.21 -8.90
N VAL A 32 -17.72 -14.73 -9.37
CA VAL A 32 -16.54 -14.52 -8.52
C VAL A 32 -16.81 -13.48 -7.43
N TYR A 33 -17.52 -12.40 -7.77
CA TYR A 33 -17.92 -11.42 -6.77
C TYR A 33 -18.80 -12.04 -5.68
N GLU A 34 -19.84 -12.78 -6.06
CA GLU A 34 -20.81 -13.35 -5.10
C GLU A 34 -20.21 -14.47 -4.25
N ASN A 35 -19.36 -15.33 -4.83
CA ASN A 35 -18.91 -16.57 -4.19
C ASN A 35 -17.50 -16.49 -3.59
N GLU A 36 -16.61 -15.63 -4.10
CA GLU A 36 -15.21 -15.59 -3.65
C GLU A 36 -14.84 -14.25 -3.00
N VAL A 37 -15.35 -13.13 -3.52
CA VAL A 37 -14.95 -11.80 -3.05
C VAL A 37 -15.82 -11.33 -1.89
N ASN A 38 -17.14 -11.26 -2.06
CA ASN A 38 -18.07 -10.72 -1.07
C ASN A 38 -18.02 -11.45 0.30
N PRO A 39 -17.83 -12.78 0.37
CA PRO A 39 -17.70 -13.47 1.65
C PRO A 39 -16.46 -13.06 2.45
N VAL A 40 -15.35 -12.72 1.77
CA VAL A 40 -14.06 -12.38 2.40
C VAL A 40 -13.91 -10.87 2.58
N TYR A 41 -14.33 -10.11 1.59
CA TYR A 41 -14.27 -8.66 1.52
C TYR A 41 -15.67 -8.11 1.26
N PRO A 42 -16.49 -7.96 2.32
CA PRO A 42 -17.85 -7.45 2.17
C PRO A 42 -17.81 -6.03 1.60
N MET A 43 -18.27 -5.91 0.36
CA MET A 43 -18.30 -4.65 -0.37
C MET A 43 -19.47 -4.65 -1.35
N SER A 44 -19.94 -3.46 -1.70
CA SER A 44 -20.96 -3.32 -2.74
C SER A 44 -20.40 -3.69 -4.13
N TYR A 45 -21.28 -4.14 -5.02
CA TYR A 45 -20.91 -4.48 -6.40
C TYR A 45 -20.31 -3.28 -7.17
N SER A 46 -20.79 -2.08 -6.89
CA SER A 46 -20.22 -0.85 -7.46
C SER A 46 -18.78 -0.61 -7.00
N THR A 47 -18.47 -0.90 -5.73
CA THR A 47 -17.11 -0.80 -5.19
C THR A 47 -16.19 -1.84 -5.81
N PHE A 48 -16.69 -3.06 -5.99
CA PHE A 48 -15.97 -4.12 -6.68
C PHE A 48 -15.62 -3.73 -8.13
N ASN A 49 -16.58 -3.20 -8.90
CA ASN A 49 -16.32 -2.71 -10.25
C ASN A 49 -15.31 -1.56 -10.28
N ASN A 50 -15.39 -0.65 -9.30
CA ASN A 50 -14.40 0.41 -9.14
C ASN A 50 -13.00 -0.16 -8.86
N TYR A 51 -12.87 -1.24 -8.10
CA TYR A 51 -11.58 -1.86 -7.82
C TYR A 51 -10.96 -2.48 -9.08
N LEU A 52 -11.78 -2.99 -9.98
CA LEU A 52 -11.32 -3.58 -11.24
C LEU A 52 -10.78 -2.54 -12.23
N SER A 53 -11.24 -1.29 -12.15
CA SER A 53 -10.75 -0.20 -13.00
C SER A 53 -9.51 0.51 -12.44
N VAL A 54 -9.08 0.22 -11.21
CA VAL A 54 -7.86 0.80 -10.64
C VAL A 54 -6.60 0.18 -11.25
N ASN A 55 -5.70 1.04 -11.76
CA ASN A 55 -4.35 0.62 -12.13
C ASN A 55 -3.46 0.48 -10.89
N VAL A 56 -3.44 -0.71 -10.31
CA VAL A 56 -2.71 -1.02 -9.08
C VAL A 56 -1.20 -0.81 -9.21
N ARG A 57 -0.60 -1.12 -10.36
CA ARG A 57 0.87 -0.99 -10.57
C ARG A 57 1.33 0.45 -10.39
N LEU A 58 0.65 1.39 -11.04
CA LEU A 58 0.99 2.82 -10.96
C LEU A 58 0.85 3.37 -9.54
N GLU A 59 -0.19 2.94 -8.82
CA GLU A 59 -0.44 3.41 -7.45
C GLU A 59 0.52 2.81 -6.42
N GLN A 60 0.96 1.56 -6.62
CA GLN A 60 2.00 0.93 -5.80
C GLN A 60 3.34 1.65 -5.96
N GLU A 61 3.75 1.94 -7.20
CA GLU A 61 5.01 2.64 -7.48
C GLU A 61 5.07 4.02 -6.81
N LYS A 62 3.97 4.80 -6.90
CA LYS A 62 3.86 6.10 -6.20
C LYS A 62 3.99 5.94 -4.68
N THR A 63 3.38 4.90 -4.12
CA THR A 63 3.39 4.66 -2.67
C THR A 63 4.78 4.26 -2.19
N GLU A 64 5.49 3.44 -2.96
CA GLU A 64 6.85 3.00 -2.66
C GLU A 64 7.86 4.15 -2.75
N LYS A 65 7.78 4.98 -3.79
CA LYS A 65 8.60 6.20 -3.94
C LYS A 65 8.46 7.13 -2.73
N ARG A 66 7.23 7.44 -2.32
CA ARG A 66 6.95 8.28 -1.13
C ARG A 66 7.49 7.67 0.17
N LEU A 67 7.49 6.34 0.29
CA LEU A 67 8.04 5.66 1.46
C LEU A 67 9.57 5.69 1.47
N ALA A 68 10.21 5.54 0.31
CA ALA A 68 11.66 5.63 0.16
C ALA A 68 12.15 7.03 0.55
N GLU A 69 11.53 8.08 0.00
CA GLU A 69 11.83 9.48 0.32
C GLU A 69 11.70 9.77 1.82
N LYS A 70 10.62 9.28 2.46
CA LYS A 70 10.42 9.44 3.91
C LYS A 70 11.47 8.70 4.74
N LYS A 71 11.91 7.52 4.30
CA LYS A 71 12.97 6.76 4.98
C LYS A 71 14.31 7.50 4.88
N GLU A 72 14.66 7.98 3.69
CA GLU A 72 15.88 8.77 3.49
C GLU A 72 15.87 10.05 4.31
N ALA A 73 14.76 10.80 4.31
CA ALA A 73 14.63 12.02 5.11
C ALA A 73 14.79 11.73 6.61
N LYS A 74 14.18 10.64 7.10
CA LYS A 74 14.31 10.22 8.50
C LYS A 74 15.74 9.80 8.83
N GLN A 75 16.40 9.09 7.92
CA GLN A 75 17.80 8.67 8.07
C GLN A 75 18.73 9.87 8.15
N ARG A 76 18.59 10.84 7.23
CA ARG A 76 19.34 12.11 7.26
C ARG A 76 19.08 12.90 8.54
N ALA A 77 17.84 12.92 9.03
CA ALA A 77 17.51 13.59 10.30
C ALA A 77 18.15 12.90 11.51
N ILE A 78 18.20 11.56 11.51
CA ILE A 78 18.87 10.77 12.56
C ILE A 78 20.38 11.04 12.52
N GLU A 79 20.99 11.02 11.34
CA GLU A 79 22.42 11.30 11.14
C GLU A 79 22.78 12.71 11.58
N ARG A 80 21.98 13.71 11.18
CA ARG A 80 22.14 15.09 11.63
C ARG A 80 22.02 15.24 13.14
N ARG A 81 21.05 14.56 13.76
CA ARG A 81 20.88 14.56 15.22
C ARG A 81 22.07 13.92 15.93
N LYS A 82 22.59 12.80 15.41
CA LYS A 82 23.78 12.14 15.94
C LYS A 82 25.03 13.03 15.82
N ALA A 83 25.20 13.72 14.70
CA ALA A 83 26.32 14.66 14.51
C ALA A 83 26.26 15.84 15.49
N LEU A 84 25.07 16.40 15.72
CA LEU A 84 24.88 17.48 16.69
C LEU A 84 25.19 17.02 18.12
N LEU A 85 24.72 15.83 18.53
CA LEU A 85 25.03 15.26 19.84
C LEU A 85 26.53 14.95 20.00
N GLY A 86 27.19 14.49 18.93
CA GLY A 86 28.65 14.27 18.93
C GLY A 86 29.45 15.56 19.12
N CYS A 87 29.05 16.66 18.46
CA CYS A 87 29.63 17.99 18.68
C CYS A 87 29.35 18.53 20.10
N GLN A 88 28.15 18.31 20.64
CA GLN A 88 27.78 18.78 21.98
C GLN A 88 28.66 18.15 23.06
N LEU A 89 28.90 16.84 22.98
CA LEU A 89 29.74 16.09 23.93
C LEU A 89 31.22 16.48 23.87
N SER A 90 31.70 17.00 22.74
CA SER A 90 33.10 17.45 22.59
C SER A 90 33.31 18.89 23.07
N ILE A 91 32.25 19.70 23.16
CA ILE A 91 32.29 21.05 23.73
C ILE A 91 32.23 21.01 25.26
N GLU A 92 31.46 20.10 25.86
CA GLU A 92 31.32 20.01 27.33
C GLU A 92 32.49 19.29 28.04
N PHE A 93 33.44 18.73 27.30
CA PHE A 93 34.63 18.04 27.83
C PHE A 93 35.93 18.85 27.73
N ILE A 94 35.86 20.14 27.37
CA ILE A 94 36.96 21.13 27.39
C ILE A 94 36.77 22.05 28.59
#